data_AF-A0A1W0E6P0-F1
#
_entry.id   AF-A0A1W0E6P0-F1
#
_cell.length_a   1.000
_cell.length_b   1.000
_cell.length_c   1.000
_cell.angle_alpha   90.00
_cell.angle_beta   90.00
_cell.angle_gamma   90.00
#
_symmetry.space_group_name_H-M   'P 1'
#
loop_
_entity.id
_entity.type
_entity.pdbx_description
1 polymer ?
#
loop_
_entity_poly.entity_id
_entity_poly.type
_entity_poly.pdbx_seq_one_letter_code
_entity_poly.pdbx_strand_id
1 'polypeptide(L)'
;MRQFNKNKRAQSFSGEMKLLGEYMHSCGDLIVCKLVSKNVPYPNAPVFSNKKQIGSVDEIFGALDDPYISIKTESKELHKEGIKFETYKEKFLPKERLLPREEQLALKEKEDKEIKEQEKKGQFQKGNKKFGGKKEFRRDKFARIKKEKNLK
;
A
#
# COMPACT_ATOMS: atom_id res chain seq x y z
N MET A 1 -26.41 -5.41 -6.87
CA MET A 1 -25.07 -5.87 -7.31
C MET A 1 -24.05 -4.76 -7.05
N ARG A 2 -23.04 -5.01 -6.21
CA ARG A 2 -21.95 -4.03 -5.98
C ARG A 2 -21.16 -3.90 -7.29
N GLN A 3 -21.12 -2.69 -7.84
CA GLN A 3 -20.30 -2.40 -9.02
C GLN A 3 -18.83 -2.56 -8.59
N PHE A 4 -18.17 -3.60 -9.09
CA PHE A 4 -16.74 -3.75 -8.96
C PHE A 4 -16.09 -2.59 -9.72
N ASN A 5 -15.38 -1.76 -8.97
CA ASN A 5 -14.68 -0.59 -9.48
C ASN A 5 -13.58 -1.05 -10.45
N LYS A 6 -13.85 -0.96 -11.75
CA LYS A 6 -12.92 -1.28 -12.85
C LYS A 6 -11.87 -0.18 -13.02
N ASN A 7 -11.18 0.18 -11.93
CA ASN A 7 -9.96 0.97 -12.02
C ASN A 7 -8.84 0.08 -12.58
N LYS A 8 -8.91 -0.24 -13.88
CA LYS A 8 -7.74 -0.56 -14.69
C LYS A 8 -6.96 0.74 -14.90
N ARG A 9 -6.43 1.31 -13.82
CA ARG A 9 -5.33 2.25 -13.95
C ARG A 9 -4.19 1.44 -14.53
N ALA A 10 -3.82 1.70 -15.77
CA ALA A 10 -2.47 1.40 -16.23
C ALA A 10 -1.55 2.23 -15.32
N GLN A 11 -1.19 1.68 -14.17
CA GLN A 11 -0.21 2.30 -13.30
C GLN A 11 1.08 2.31 -14.10
N SER A 12 1.47 3.49 -14.58
CA SER A 12 2.82 3.74 -15.07
C SER A 12 3.76 3.38 -13.94
N PHE A 13 4.40 2.22 -14.04
CA PHE A 13 5.31 1.69 -13.04
C PHE A 13 6.66 2.40 -13.14
N SER A 14 6.68 3.70 -12.84
CA SER A 14 7.91 4.42 -12.48
C SER A 14 8.15 4.20 -10.99
N GLY A 15 8.26 2.94 -10.58
CA GLY A 15 8.31 2.54 -9.19
C GLY A 15 9.71 2.12 -8.79
N GLU A 16 10.14 2.57 -7.62
CA GLU A 16 11.26 1.99 -6.89
C GLU A 16 11.14 0.45 -6.89
N MET A 17 12.22 -0.23 -7.29
CA MET A 17 12.28 -1.69 -7.25
C MET A 17 12.64 -2.16 -5.84
N LYS A 18 12.03 -3.27 -5.43
CA LYS A 18 12.27 -3.91 -4.14
C LYS A 18 12.64 -5.37 -4.38
N LEU A 19 13.59 -5.85 -3.57
CA LEU A 19 14.02 -7.24 -3.57
C LEU A 19 12.83 -8.16 -3.29
N LEU A 20 12.55 -9.06 -4.21
CA LEU A 20 11.51 -10.07 -4.10
C LEU A 20 12.07 -11.31 -3.38
N GLY A 21 13.10 -11.92 -3.96
CA GLY A 21 13.64 -13.17 -3.47
C GLY A 21 14.85 -13.65 -4.25
N GLU A 22 15.31 -14.84 -3.89
CA GLU A 22 16.49 -15.48 -4.47
C GLU A 22 16.11 -16.74 -5.23
N TYR A 23 16.81 -17.00 -6.33
CA TYR A 23 16.65 -18.19 -7.14
C TYR A 23 16.85 -19.46 -6.32
N MET A 24 15.98 -20.45 -6.51
CA MET A 24 16.12 -21.78 -5.90
C MET A 24 16.28 -22.86 -6.96
N HIS A 25 15.32 -23.04 -7.85
CA HIS A 25 15.43 -24.02 -8.93
C HIS A 25 14.55 -23.65 -10.14
N SER A 26 14.98 -24.06 -11.33
CA SER A 26 14.22 -23.96 -12.57
C SER A 26 13.38 -25.22 -12.80
N CYS A 27 12.10 -25.05 -13.11
CA CYS A 27 11.16 -26.11 -13.43
C CYS A 27 10.49 -25.82 -14.78
N GLY A 28 11.16 -26.19 -15.88
CA GLY A 28 10.68 -25.91 -17.24
C GLY A 28 10.58 -24.42 -17.51
N ASP A 29 9.36 -23.94 -17.74
CA ASP A 29 9.06 -22.52 -18.01
C ASP A 29 8.77 -21.71 -16.72
N LEU A 30 8.88 -22.37 -15.56
CA LEU A 30 8.71 -21.75 -14.24
C LEU A 30 10.05 -21.70 -13.50
N ILE A 31 10.26 -20.63 -12.75
CA ILE A 31 11.39 -20.48 -11.83
C ILE A 31 10.83 -20.42 -10.42
N VAL A 32 11.35 -21.25 -9.53
CA VAL A 32 11.00 -21.21 -8.12
C VAL A 32 12.01 -20.40 -7.34
N CYS A 33 11.51 -19.47 -6.54
CA CYS A 33 12.31 -18.55 -5.73
C CYS A 33 11.85 -18.58 -4.27
N LYS A 34 12.80 -18.42 -3.35
CA LYS A 34 12.49 -18.19 -1.94
C LYS A 34 12.22 -16.70 -1.73
N LEU A 35 11.07 -16.35 -1.15
CA LEU A 35 10.74 -14.95 -0.86
C LEU A 35 11.58 -14.45 0.33
N VAL A 36 12.29 -13.34 0.16
CA VAL A 36 13.06 -12.68 1.23
C VAL A 36 12.29 -11.49 1.81
N SER A 37 11.33 -10.95 1.04
CA SER A 37 10.51 -9.82 1.44
C SER A 37 9.42 -10.18 2.46
N LYS A 38 9.16 -9.27 3.41
CA LYS A 38 8.07 -9.42 4.40
C LYS A 38 6.66 -9.38 3.81
N ASN A 39 6.49 -8.82 2.61
CA ASN A 39 5.18 -8.66 1.98
C ASN A 39 5.08 -9.61 0.79
N VAL A 40 3.87 -10.06 0.49
CA VAL A 40 3.62 -11.02 -0.60
C VAL A 40 3.36 -10.25 -1.90
N PRO A 41 4.01 -10.57 -3.03
CA PRO A 41 3.71 -9.90 -4.29
C PRO A 41 2.27 -10.16 -4.77
N TYR A 42 1.72 -9.27 -5.59
CA TYR A 42 0.47 -9.56 -6.32
C TYR A 42 0.72 -10.62 -7.41
N PRO A 43 -0.27 -11.48 -7.71
CA PRO A 43 -0.22 -12.34 -8.88
C PRO A 43 -0.06 -11.53 -10.17
N ASN A 44 0.64 -12.09 -11.16
CA ASN A 44 0.98 -11.46 -12.43
C ASN A 44 1.81 -10.16 -12.30
N ALA A 45 2.45 -9.91 -11.16
CA ALA A 45 3.39 -8.80 -11.04
C ALA A 45 4.63 -9.04 -11.92
N PRO A 46 5.12 -8.04 -12.66
CA PRO A 46 6.33 -8.19 -13.46
C PRO A 46 7.55 -8.37 -12.55
N VAL A 47 8.44 -9.28 -12.96
CA VAL A 47 9.66 -9.61 -12.23
C VAL A 47 10.89 -9.30 -13.08
N PHE A 48 11.90 -8.74 -12.42
CA PHE A 48 13.13 -8.26 -13.03
C PHE A 48 14.35 -8.92 -12.36
N SER A 49 15.41 -9.16 -13.11
CA SER A 49 16.77 -9.27 -12.54
C SER A 49 17.65 -8.22 -13.19
N ASN A 50 18.45 -7.52 -12.40
CA ASN A 50 19.42 -6.56 -12.90
C ASN A 50 18.77 -5.57 -13.90
N LYS A 51 17.53 -5.16 -13.64
CA LYS A 51 16.69 -4.29 -14.49
C LYS A 51 16.21 -4.89 -15.82
N LYS A 52 16.55 -6.14 -16.16
CA LYS A 52 15.95 -6.89 -17.29
C LYS A 52 14.68 -7.58 -16.80
N GLN A 53 13.57 -7.40 -17.52
CA GLN A 53 12.35 -8.14 -17.25
C GLN A 53 12.55 -9.61 -17.64
N ILE A 54 12.29 -10.52 -16.69
CA ILE A 54 12.42 -11.97 -16.89
C ILE A 54 11.06 -12.63 -17.12
N GLY A 55 10.02 -12.09 -16.49
CA GLY A 55 8.72 -12.73 -16.50
C GLY A 55 7.74 -12.08 -15.54
N SER A 56 6.80 -12.89 -15.05
CA SER A 56 5.75 -12.46 -14.13
C SER A 56 5.52 -13.48 -13.02
N VAL A 57 5.05 -13.02 -11.86
CA VAL A 57 4.67 -13.88 -10.73
C VAL A 57 3.45 -14.72 -11.13
N ASP A 58 3.54 -16.03 -10.97
CA ASP A 58 2.45 -16.96 -11.30
C ASP A 58 1.72 -17.38 -10.00
N GLU A 59 2.41 -18.12 -9.13
CA GLU A 59 1.84 -18.61 -7.87
C GLU A 59 2.73 -18.28 -6.66
N ILE A 60 2.08 -18.10 -5.51
CA ILE A 60 2.73 -18.00 -4.21
C ILE A 60 2.25 -19.19 -3.38
N PHE A 61 3.18 -19.93 -2.79
CA PHE A 61 2.91 -21.14 -2.03
C PHE A 61 3.87 -21.26 -0.83
N GLY A 62 3.70 -22.28 0.00
CA GLY A 62 4.51 -22.50 1.21
C GLY A 62 3.88 -21.94 2.48
N ALA A 63 4.69 -21.86 3.55
CA ALA A 63 4.25 -21.36 4.84
C ALA A 63 4.12 -19.83 4.84
N LEU A 64 3.30 -19.28 5.74
CA LEU A 64 3.09 -17.84 5.84
C LEU A 64 4.37 -17.09 6.26
N ASP A 65 5.25 -17.75 7.02
CA ASP A 65 6.54 -17.21 7.45
C ASP A 65 7.59 -17.28 6.35
N ASP A 66 7.71 -18.45 5.71
CA ASP A 66 8.65 -18.75 4.63
C ASP A 66 7.92 -19.16 3.33
N PRO A 67 7.37 -18.18 2.58
CA PRO A 67 6.70 -18.48 1.31
C PRO A 67 7.70 -18.61 0.15
N TYR A 68 7.30 -19.41 -0.82
CA TYR A 68 7.95 -19.61 -2.11
C TYR A 68 7.10 -19.03 -3.22
N ILE A 69 7.74 -18.65 -4.32
CA ILE A 69 7.09 -18.04 -5.48
C ILE A 69 7.51 -18.77 -6.73
N SER A 70 6.55 -19.07 -7.61
CA SER A 70 6.81 -19.43 -9.00
C SER A 70 6.74 -18.19 -9.89
N ILE A 71 7.73 -18.04 -10.74
CA ILE A 71 7.81 -16.98 -11.75
C ILE A 71 7.68 -17.65 -13.11
N LYS A 72 6.69 -17.24 -13.87
CA LYS A 72 6.54 -17.64 -15.27
C LYS A 72 7.50 -16.82 -16.12
N THR A 73 8.46 -17.50 -16.73
CA THR A 73 9.38 -16.89 -17.69
C THR A 73 8.96 -17.22 -19.11
N GLU A 74 9.16 -16.27 -20.01
CA GLU A 74 8.96 -16.48 -21.45
C GLU A 74 10.25 -16.95 -22.13
N SER A 75 11.39 -16.82 -21.43
CA SER A 75 12.72 -17.15 -21.95
C SER A 75 13.21 -18.46 -21.35
N LYS A 76 13.71 -19.37 -22.19
CA LYS A 76 14.35 -20.63 -21.74
C LYS A 76 15.77 -20.43 -21.21
N GLU A 77 16.12 -19.21 -20.81
CA GLU A 77 17.44 -18.92 -20.23
C GLU A 77 17.54 -19.66 -18.89
N LEU A 78 18.52 -20.57 -18.77
CA LEU A 78 18.81 -21.24 -17.52
C LEU A 78 19.40 -20.24 -16.53
N HIS A 79 18.59 -19.88 -15.53
CA HIS A 79 19.02 -19.03 -14.43
C HIS A 79 19.92 -19.83 -13.48
N LYS A 80 21.02 -19.21 -13.05
CA LYS A 80 21.97 -19.81 -12.11
C LYS A 80 21.62 -19.45 -10.67
N GLU A 81 22.15 -20.24 -9.74
CA GLU A 81 22.15 -19.93 -8.32
C GLU A 81 22.79 -18.56 -8.06
N GLY A 82 22.23 -17.81 -7.10
CA GLY A 82 22.70 -16.46 -6.73
C GLY A 82 22.00 -15.32 -7.46
N ILE A 83 21.08 -15.60 -8.39
CA ILE A 83 20.27 -14.55 -9.02
C ILE A 83 19.24 -14.00 -8.03
N LYS A 84 19.22 -12.67 -7.93
CA LYS A 84 18.24 -11.91 -7.17
C LYS A 84 17.14 -11.40 -8.08
N PHE A 85 15.91 -11.51 -7.61
CA PHE A 85 14.73 -11.03 -8.29
C PHE A 85 14.19 -9.80 -7.61
N GLU A 86 13.73 -8.86 -8.42
CA GLU A 86 13.17 -7.60 -7.99
C GLU A 86 11.80 -7.41 -8.64
N THR A 87 10.90 -6.75 -7.93
CA THR A 87 9.65 -6.27 -8.48
C THR A 87 9.38 -4.87 -7.96
N TYR A 88 8.35 -4.23 -8.48
CA TYR A 88 8.01 -2.89 -8.05
C TYR A 88 7.44 -2.88 -6.64
N LYS A 89 7.81 -1.86 -5.85
CA LYS A 89 7.36 -1.70 -4.45
C LYS A 89 5.84 -1.65 -4.28
N GLU A 90 5.11 -1.12 -5.27
CA GLU A 90 3.65 -1.04 -5.24
C GLU A 90 2.97 -2.38 -5.53
N LYS A 91 3.71 -3.37 -6.04
CA LYS A 91 3.20 -4.71 -6.33
C LYS A 91 3.27 -5.65 -5.13
N PHE A 92 3.40 -5.13 -3.92
CA PHE A 92 3.37 -5.92 -2.69
C PHE A 92 2.06 -5.75 -1.93
N LEU A 93 1.47 -6.88 -1.53
CA LEU A 93 0.35 -7.02 -0.63
C LEU A 93 0.87 -7.21 0.82
N PRO A 94 0.43 -6.39 1.79
CA PRO A 94 0.77 -6.58 3.20
C PRO A 94 0.29 -7.94 3.72
N LYS A 95 1.13 -8.63 4.52
CA LYS A 95 0.80 -9.94 5.11
C LYS A 95 -0.46 -9.91 5.97
N GLU A 96 -0.73 -8.80 6.65
CA GLU A 96 -1.93 -8.61 7.46
C GLU A 96 -3.23 -8.82 6.66
N ARG A 97 -3.22 -8.52 5.35
CA ARG A 97 -4.41 -8.75 4.49
C ARG A 97 -4.66 -10.22 4.20
N LEU A 98 -3.68 -11.09 4.44
CA LEU A 98 -3.80 -12.54 4.30
C LEU A 98 -4.32 -13.19 5.59
N LEU A 99 -4.27 -12.49 6.72
CA LEU A 99 -4.80 -12.97 8.00
C LEU A 99 -6.33 -13.02 8.00
N PRO A 100 -6.96 -13.84 8.86
CA PRO A 100 -8.39 -13.84 9.07
C PRO A 100 -8.96 -12.45 9.38
N ARG A 101 -10.20 -12.20 8.95
CA ARG A 101 -10.83 -10.88 9.09
C ARG A 101 -10.94 -10.42 10.55
N GLU A 102 -11.11 -11.34 11.49
CA GLU A 102 -11.21 -11.03 12.92
C GLU A 102 -9.90 -10.44 13.45
N GLU A 103 -8.77 -11.04 13.10
CA GLU A 103 -7.44 -10.55 13.45
C GLU A 103 -7.16 -9.20 12.80
N GLN A 104 -7.59 -9.01 11.54
CA GLN A 104 -7.48 -7.71 10.86
C GLN A 104 -8.25 -6.60 11.57
N LEU A 105 -9.45 -6.89 12.08
CA LEU A 105 -10.25 -5.92 12.82
C LEU A 105 -9.60 -5.58 14.16
N ALA A 106 -9.10 -6.58 14.87
CA ALA A 106 -8.39 -6.37 16.13
C ALA A 106 -7.12 -5.52 15.94
N LEU A 107 -6.37 -5.71 14.85
CA LEU A 107 -5.21 -4.88 14.52
C LEU A 107 -5.61 -3.42 14.24
N LYS A 108 -6.62 -3.21 13.39
CA LYS A 108 -7.12 -1.85 13.07
C LYS A 108 -7.68 -1.12 14.29
N GLU A 109 -8.41 -1.82 15.15
CA GLU A 109 -8.95 -1.24 16.39
C GLU A 109 -7.83 -0.83 17.36
N LYS A 110 -6.70 -1.53 17.38
CA LYS A 110 -5.52 -1.16 18.17
C LYS A 110 -4.84 0.08 17.58
N GLU A 111 -4.61 0.10 16.27
CA GLU A 111 -4.03 1.26 15.58
C GLU A 111 -4.87 2.53 15.78
N ASP A 112 -6.19 2.45 15.64
CA ASP A 112 -7.10 3.58 15.85
C ASP A 112 -7.08 4.10 17.30
N LYS A 113 -6.86 3.21 18.28
CA LYS A 113 -6.72 3.59 19.69
C LYS A 113 -5.38 4.29 19.96
N GLU A 114 -4.29 3.78 19.41
CA GLU A 114 -2.96 4.39 19.53
C GLU A 114 -2.89 5.78 18.88
N ILE A 115 -3.45 5.94 17.68
CA ILE A 115 -3.54 7.24 16.99
C ILE A 115 -4.30 8.24 17.87
N LYS A 116 -5.44 7.86 18.44
CA LYS A 116 -6.23 8.73 19.35
C LYS A 116 -5.48 9.08 20.63
N GLU A 117 -4.67 8.17 21.18
CA GLU A 117 -3.84 8.47 22.36
C GLU A 117 -2.67 9.40 22.04
N GLN A 118 -2.02 9.22 20.90
CA GLN A 118 -0.93 10.09 20.45
C GLN A 118 -1.44 11.49 20.11
N GLU A 119 -2.61 11.62 19.50
CA GLU A 119 -3.27 12.91 19.26
C GLU A 119 -3.62 13.64 20.58
N LYS A 120 -4.10 12.89 21.58
CA LYS A 120 -4.36 13.44 22.93
C LYS A 120 -3.08 13.90 23.63
N LYS A 121 -1.97 13.17 23.48
CA LYS A 121 -0.67 13.54 24.05
C LYS A 121 -0.02 14.72 23.29
N GLY A 122 -0.20 14.81 21.97
CA GLY A 122 0.28 15.93 21.13
C GLY A 122 -0.45 17.25 21.37
N GLN A 123 -1.70 17.23 21.85
CA GLN A 123 -2.43 18.45 22.23
C GLN A 123 -1.99 19.03 23.58
N PHE A 124 -1.36 18.25 24.46
CA PHE A 124 -0.97 18.71 25.80
C PHE A 124 0.32 19.58 25.83
N GLN A 125 1.07 19.68 24.72
CA GLN A 125 2.29 20.51 24.62
C GLN A 125 2.09 21.87 23.92
N LYS A 126 0.86 22.27 23.57
CA LYS A 126 0.54 23.64 23.10
C LYS A 126 -0.20 24.47 24.15
N GLY A 127 0.20 24.35 25.42
CA GLY A 127 -0.28 25.17 26.52
C GLY A 127 0.79 26.14 27.04
N ASN A 128 1.02 27.26 26.32
CA ASN A 128 1.37 28.58 26.88
C ASN A 128 1.82 29.55 25.78
N LYS A 129 0.87 30.16 25.06
CA LYS A 129 1.08 31.51 24.52
C LYS A 129 -0.21 32.30 24.70
N LYS A 130 -0.11 33.29 25.60
CA LYS A 130 -1.14 34.24 26.00
C LYS A 130 -1.98 34.69 24.79
N PHE A 131 -3.26 34.32 24.77
CA PHE A 131 -4.25 34.91 23.86
C PHE A 131 -4.65 36.29 24.41
N GLY A 132 -3.81 37.29 24.14
CA GLY A 132 -4.20 38.69 24.18
C GLY A 132 -4.86 39.06 22.86
N GLY A 133 -6.13 39.45 22.88
CA GLY A 133 -6.80 40.04 21.73
C GLY A 133 -8.28 39.74 21.67
N LYS A 134 -9.10 40.55 22.36
CA LYS A 134 -10.52 40.71 22.05
C LYS A 134 -10.65 41.02 20.56
N LYS A 135 -11.27 40.12 19.79
CA LYS A 135 -11.87 40.46 18.49
C LYS A 135 -13.37 40.32 18.62
N GLU A 136 -14.02 41.47 18.71
CA GLU A 136 -15.47 41.63 18.66
C GLU A 136 -16.03 40.94 17.41
N PHE A 137 -17.10 40.17 17.63
CA PHE A 137 -17.94 39.62 16.58
C PHE A 137 -18.67 40.77 15.89
N ARG A 138 -18.17 41.27 14.76
CA ARG A 138 -18.93 42.21 13.92
C ARG A 138 -20.08 41.47 13.25
N ARG A 139 -21.28 41.67 13.80
CA ARG A 139 -22.58 41.07 13.42
C ARG A 139 -23.22 41.70 12.18
N ASP A 140 -22.45 42.27 11.25
CA ASP A 140 -23.03 43.11 10.17
C ASP A 140 -23.09 42.43 8.79
N LYS A 141 -22.79 41.14 8.69
CA LYS A 141 -22.79 40.41 7.41
C LYS A 141 -24.00 39.50 7.14
N PHE A 142 -25.10 39.68 7.88
CA PHE A 142 -26.37 38.99 7.60
C PHE A 142 -27.54 39.95 7.29
N ALA A 143 -27.36 41.26 7.39
CA ALA A 143 -28.42 42.24 7.15
C ALA A 143 -28.56 42.71 5.68
N ARG A 144 -27.68 42.27 4.77
CA ARG A 144 -27.66 42.77 3.38
C ARG A 144 -28.37 41.90 2.34
N ILE A 145 -29.00 40.79 2.74
CA ILE A 145 -29.72 39.86 1.81
C ILE A 145 -31.25 39.92 1.98
N LYS A 146 -31.80 40.86 2.76
CA LYS A 146 -33.26 40.97 2.97
C LYS A 146 -33.92 42.27 2.49
N LYS A 147 -33.19 43.17 1.81
CA LYS A 147 -33.74 44.45 1.31
C LYS A 147 -34.01 44.54 -0.20
N GLU A 148 -33.69 43.51 -0.99
CA GLU A 148 -33.90 43.54 -2.46
C GLU A 148 -35.11 42.70 -2.94
N LYS A 149 -36.03 42.33 -2.04
CA LYS A 149 -37.27 41.60 -2.41
C LYS A 149 -38.57 42.27 -1.99
N ASN A 150 -38.57 43.59 -1.80
CA ASN A 150 -39.81 44.37 -1.69
C ASN A 150 -39.54 45.86 -1.96
N LEU A 151 -39.59 46.25 -3.23
CA LEU A 151 -40.29 47.48 -3.65
C LEU A 151 -40.62 47.33 -5.14
N LYS A 152 -41.77 47.86 -5.50
CA LYS A 152 -42.50 47.75 -6.76
C LYS A 152 -41.72 48.23 -7.97
#